data_AF-A0A957NTE6-F1
#
_entry.id   AF-A0A957NTE6-F1
#
_cell.length_a   1.000
_cell.length_b   1.000
_cell.length_c   1.000
_cell.angle_alpha   90.00
_cell.angle_beta   90.00
_cell.angle_gamma   90.00
#
_symmetry.space_group_name_H-M   'P 1'
#
loop_
_entity.id
_entity.type
_entity.pdbx_description
1 polymer ?
#
loop_
_entity_poly.entity_id
_entity_poly.type
_entity_poly.pdbx_seq_one_letter_code
_entity_poly.pdbx_strand_id
1 'polypeptide(L)'
;MSKQMLQILLVEDDDVDAEALLRAFRKQRLIIASLTVVKNGLEALDLLRGLHVSNDPTRPHLVLLDINMPQMNGIEFLTEL
;
A
#
# COMPACT_ATOMS: atom_id res chain seq x y z
N MET A 1 -24.89 -10.48 4.44
CA MET A 1 -23.65 -9.90 5.00
C MET A 1 -22.92 -9.17 3.88
N SER A 2 -22.72 -7.86 4.00
CA SER A 2 -21.95 -7.08 3.04
C SER A 2 -20.52 -7.62 3.00
N LYS A 3 -20.07 -8.07 1.84
CA LYS A 3 -18.71 -8.55 1.60
C LYS A 3 -17.77 -7.36 1.86
N GLN A 4 -17.11 -7.33 3.02
CA GLN A 4 -16.15 -6.28 3.33
C GLN A 4 -15.01 -6.38 2.32
N MET A 5 -14.84 -5.34 1.50
CA MET A 5 -13.82 -5.30 0.47
C MET A 5 -12.57 -4.65 1.06
N LEU A 6 -11.46 -5.37 1.10
CA LEU A 6 -10.21 -4.92 1.67
C LEU A 6 -9.53 -3.91 0.74
N GLN A 7 -9.11 -2.77 1.28
CA GLN A 7 -8.23 -1.85 0.58
C GLN A 7 -6.84 -1.99 1.15
N ILE A 8 -5.87 -2.28 0.28
CA ILE A 8 -4.50 -2.54 0.67
C ILE A 8 -3.61 -1.49 0.02
N LEU A 9 -2.71 -0.89 0.80
CA LEU A 9 -1.58 -0.11 0.31
C LEU A 9 -0.34 -0.99 0.40
N LEU A 10 0.34 -1.20 -0.72
CA LEU A 10 1.64 -1.86 -0.78
C LEU A 10 2.71 -0.80 -1.03
N VAL A 11 3.70 -0.74 -0.14
CA VAL A 11 4.85 0.15 -0.21
C VAL A 11 6.06 -0.75 -0.46
N GLU A 12 6.50 -0.79 -1.71
CA GLU A 12 7.51 -1.73 -2.23
C GLU A 12 8.20 -1.09 -3.44
N ASP A 13 9.53 -1.03 -3.44
CA ASP A 13 10.29 -0.43 -4.54
C ASP A 13 10.65 -1.43 -5.65
N ASP A 14 10.63 -2.74 -5.34
CA ASP A 14 10.86 -3.81 -6.30
C ASP A 14 9.57 -4.24 -7.03
N ASP A 15 9.51 -3.96 -8.34
CA ASP A 15 8.35 -4.28 -9.18
C ASP A 15 8.06 -5.79 -9.28
N VAL A 16 9.09 -6.65 -9.17
CA VAL A 16 8.95 -8.11 -9.24
C VAL A 16 8.32 -8.64 -7.97
N ASP A 17 8.76 -8.16 -6.82
CA ASP A 17 8.19 -8.55 -5.52
C ASP A 17 6.76 -8.03 -5.36
N ALA A 18 6.50 -6.79 -5.80
CA ALA A 18 5.15 -6.25 -5.86
C ALA A 18 4.23 -7.12 -6.75
N GLU A 19 4.69 -7.54 -7.93
CA GLU A 19 3.92 -8.42 -8.81
C GLU A 19 3.69 -9.81 -8.20
N ALA A 20 4.68 -10.37 -7.50
CA ALA A 20 4.56 -11.65 -6.82
C ALA A 20 3.45 -11.61 -5.75
N LEU A 21 3.42 -10.55 -4.94
CA LEU A 21 2.37 -10.32 -3.94
C LEU A 21 0.99 -10.15 -4.58
N LEU A 22 0.89 -9.33 -5.64
CA LEU A 22 -0.32 -9.15 -6.43
C LEU A 22 -0.88 -10.49 -6.95
N ARG A 23 0.00 -11.35 -7.47
CA ARG A 23 -0.37 -12.70 -7.95
C ARG A 23 -0.83 -13.59 -6.80
N ALA A 24 -0.18 -13.54 -5.63
CA ALA A 24 -0.57 -14.30 -4.45
C ALA A 24 -1.96 -13.89 -3.94
N PHE A 25 -2.24 -12.59 -3.86
CA PHE A 25 -3.54 -12.06 -3.48
C PHE A 25 -4.67 -12.53 -4.40
N ARG A 26 -4.45 -12.47 -5.72
CA ARG A 26 -5.41 -12.96 -6.72
C ARG A 26 -5.68 -14.47 -6.58
N LYS A 27 -4.65 -15.27 -6.31
CA LYS A 27 -4.79 -16.73 -6.11
C LYS A 27 -5.63 -17.08 -4.89
N GLN A 28 -5.49 -16.34 -3.80
CA GLN A 28 -6.21 -16.60 -2.54
C GLN A 28 -7.69 -16.16 -2.58
N ARG A 29 -8.18 -15.62 -3.71
CA ARG A 29 -9.56 -15.10 -3.87
C ARG A 29 -9.96 -14.11 -2.78
N LEU A 30 -8.98 -13.38 -2.22
CA LEU A 30 -9.24 -12.32 -1.26
C LEU A 30 -10.10 -11.25 -1.93
N ILE A 31 -11.12 -10.77 -1.21
CA ILE A 31 -12.00 -9.72 -1.72
C ILE A 31 -11.30 -8.38 -1.50
N ILE A 32 -10.41 -8.06 -2.42
CA ILE A 32 -9.68 -6.80 -2.42
C ILE A 32 -10.50 -5.80 -3.25
N ALA A 33 -10.95 -4.71 -2.62
CA ALA A 33 -11.61 -3.58 -3.28
C ALA A 33 -10.62 -2.82 -4.16
N SER A 34 -9.44 -2.57 -3.61
CA SER A 34 -8.34 -1.86 -4.26
C SER A 34 -7.02 -2.29 -3.65
N LEU A 35 -6.00 -2.35 -4.51
CA LEU A 35 -4.61 -2.51 -4.11
C LEU A 35 -3.82 -1.41 -4.81
N THR A 36 -3.34 -0.47 -4.01
CA THR A 36 -2.50 0.64 -4.48
C THR A 36 -1.05 0.29 -4.18
N VAL A 37 -0.16 0.49 -5.16
CA VAL A 37 1.27 0.25 -5.00
C VAL A 37 1.99 1.59 -5.10
N VAL A 38 2.88 1.87 -4.15
CA VAL A 38 3.76 3.05 -4.10
C VAL A 38 5.20 2.59 -3.88
N LYS A 39 6.17 3.35 -4.38
CA LYS A 39 7.56 2.89 -4.49
C LYS A 39 8.47 3.30 -3.33
N ASN A 40 7.99 4.11 -2.40
CA ASN A 40 8.79 4.59 -1.28
C ASN A 40 7.89 5.11 -0.15
N GLY A 41 8.49 5.32 1.02
CA GLY A 41 7.79 5.84 2.20
C GLY A 41 7.22 7.26 2.01
N LEU A 42 7.84 8.11 1.19
CA LEU A 42 7.35 9.48 0.98
C LEU A 42 6.02 9.49 0.21
N GLU A 43 5.94 8.75 -0.90
CA GLU A 43 4.69 8.56 -1.65
C GLU A 43 3.59 7.93 -0.79
N ALA A 44 3.96 6.99 0.08
CA ALA A 44 3.03 6.39 1.02
C ALA A 44 2.49 7.42 2.04
N LEU A 45 3.34 8.28 2.60
CA LEU A 45 2.92 9.33 3.53
C LEU A 45 2.02 10.35 2.86
N ASP A 46 2.36 10.79 1.65
CA ASP A 46 1.55 11.73 0.89
C ASP A 46 0.14 11.18 0.68
N LEU A 47 0.04 9.92 0.27
CA LEU A 47 -1.25 9.24 0.09
C LEU A 47 -2.03 9.13 1.40
N LEU A 48 -1.39 8.69 2.48
CA LEU A 48 -2.05 8.49 3.78
C LEU A 48 -2.49 9.80 4.45
N ARG A 49 -1.74 10.88 4.23
CA ARG A 49 -2.07 12.24 4.72
C ARG A 49 -3.07 12.96 3.82
N GLY A 50 -3.50 12.35 2.71
CA GLY A 50 -4.45 12.92 1.78
C GLY A 50 -3.88 14.09 0.97
N LEU A 51 -2.55 14.18 0.88
CA LEU A 51 -1.89 15.14 0.01
C LEU A 51 -2.05 14.62 -1.43
N HIS A 52 -2.49 15.50 -2.32
CA HIS A 52 -2.65 15.24 -3.77
C HIS A 52 -3.83 14.37 -4.26
N VAL A 53 -4.81 14.00 -3.42
CA VAL A 53 -5.96 13.21 -3.89
C VAL A 53 -7.25 14.04 -3.96
N SER A 54 -7.70 14.34 -5.19
CA SER A 54 -8.96 15.05 -5.49
C SER A 54 -10.22 14.21 -5.27
N ASN A 55 -10.07 12.90 -5.02
CA ASN A 55 -11.14 11.96 -4.77
C ASN A 55 -10.86 11.27 -3.43
N ASP A 56 -11.69 11.55 -2.44
CA ASP A 56 -11.80 10.88 -1.13
C ASP A 56 -10.73 9.79 -0.88
N PRO A 57 -9.63 10.10 -0.16
CA PRO A 57 -8.58 9.14 0.12
C PRO A 57 -9.14 8.07 1.05
N THR A 58 -9.71 7.02 0.47
CA THR A 58 -10.19 5.89 1.24
C THR A 58 -8.98 5.30 1.96
N ARG A 59 -8.91 5.52 3.28
CA ARG A 59 -7.81 5.03 4.10
C ARG A 59 -7.66 3.52 3.90
N PRO A 60 -6.45 3.02 3.63
CA PRO A 60 -6.25 1.60 3.49
C PRO A 60 -6.59 0.89 4.80
N HIS A 61 -7.14 -0.32 4.67
CA HIS A 61 -7.41 -1.19 5.82
C HIS A 61 -6.13 -1.91 6.27
N LEU A 62 -5.18 -2.08 5.35
CA LEU A 62 -3.90 -2.74 5.57
C LEU A 62 -2.82 -2.02 4.76
N VAL A 63 -1.69 -1.73 5.40
CA VAL A 63 -0.46 -1.31 4.74
C VAL A 63 0.53 -2.47 4.80
N LEU A 64 1.00 -2.91 3.64
CA LEU A 64 2.13 -3.82 3.50
C LEU A 64 3.34 -2.97 3.16
N LEU A 65 4.36 -3.04 4.00
CA LEU A 65 5.49 -2.11 3.97
C LEU A 65 6.77 -2.92 3.89
N ASP A 66 7.55 -2.70 2.84
CA ASP A 66 8.95 -3.10 2.85
C ASP A 66 9.76 -2.20 3.79
N ILE A 67 10.73 -2.81 4.45
CA ILE A 67 11.63 -2.12 5.38
C ILE A 67 12.78 -1.48 4.62
N ASN A 68 13.29 -2.11 3.55
CA ASN A 68 14.57 -1.78 2.93
C ASN A 68 14.40 -1.04 1.60
N MET A 69 13.70 0.09 1.62
CA MET A 69 13.46 0.91 0.44
C MET A 69 14.45 2.08 0.31
N PRO A 70 14.75 2.53 -0.93
CA PRO A 70 15.52 3.74 -1.19
C PRO A 70 14.73 5.01 -0.81
N GLN A 71 15.45 6.12 -0.67
CA GLN A 71 14.93 7.46 -0.29
C GLN A 71 14.41 7.59 1.15
N MET A 72 13.45 6.75 1.53
CA MET A 72 12.90 6.67 2.89
C MET A 72 12.63 5.22 3.22
N ASN A 73 13.34 4.69 4.21
CA ASN A 73 13.17 3.30 4.61
C ASN A 73 11.87 3.09 5.41
N GLY A 74 11.44 1.84 5.57
CA GLY A 74 10.17 1.54 6.23
C GLY A 74 10.12 1.95 7.72
N ILE A 75 11.25 1.98 8.42
CA ILE A 75 11.30 2.40 9.83
C ILE A 75 11.16 3.92 9.97
N GLU A 76 11.83 4.67 9.09
CA GLU A 76 11.67 6.13 9.00
C GLU A 76 10.21 6.47 8.66
N PHE A 77 9.62 5.75 7.69
CA PHE A 77 8.20 5.89 7.35
C PHE A 77 7.29 5.70 8.57
N LEU A 78 7.48 4.63 9.35
CA LEU A 78 6.67 4.37 10.54
C LEU A 78 6.87 5.40 11.65
N THR A 79 8.03 6.05 11.69
CA THR A 79 8.33 7.12 12.67
C THR A 79 7.58 8.41 12.32
N GLU A 80 7.37 8.68 11.04
CA GLU A 80 6.68 9.87 10.54
C GLU A 80 5.16 9.71 10.42
N LEU A 81 4.66 8.47 10.33
CA LEU A 81 3.24 8.17 10.12
C LEU A 81 2.31 8.64 11.26
#